data_AF-A0A939T0R5-F1
#
_entry.id   AF-A0A939T0R5-F1
#
_cell.length_a   1.000
_cell.length_b   1.000
_cell.length_c   1.000
_cell.angle_alpha   90.00
_cell.angle_beta   90.00
_cell.angle_gamma   90.00
#
_symmetry.space_group_name_H-M   'P 1'
#
loop_
_entity.id
_entity.type
_entity.pdbx_description
1 polymer ?
#
loop_
_entity_poly.entity_id
_entity_poly.type
_entity_poly.pdbx_seq_one_letter_code
_entity_poly.pdbx_strand_id
1 'polypeptide(L)' 'MTDEIAIASPSLAGFLTRVGLIASARDRVIAIDRTLARELESDQPDADGCAELVLEAADLIANAGSWGFDWSGWDDEGKE' A
#
# COMPACT_ATOMS: atom_id res chain seq x y z
N MET A 1 21.30 12.29 20.70
CA MET A 1 20.11 11.62 21.27
C MET A 1 19.18 11.32 20.11
N THR A 2 19.24 10.09 19.62
CA THR A 2 18.31 9.57 18.61
C THR A 2 17.06 9.14 19.35
N ASP A 3 16.17 10.09 19.60
CA ASP A 3 14.85 9.77 20.12
C ASP A 3 14.00 9.27 18.95
N GLU A 4 13.91 7.95 18.95
CA GLU A 4 12.95 7.09 18.26
C GLU A 4 11.72 7.88 17.80
N ILE A 5 11.61 8.09 16.49
CA ILE A 5 10.32 8.36 15.86
C ILE A 5 9.46 7.19 16.33
N ALA A 6 8.54 7.45 17.25
CA ALA A 6 7.57 6.48 17.69
C ALA A 6 6.79 6.05 16.45
N ILE A 7 7.25 4.97 15.81
CA ILE A 7 6.49 4.23 14.81
C ILE A 7 5.42 3.50 15.61
N ALA A 8 4.49 4.27 16.18
CA ALA A 8 3.23 3.78 16.70
C ALA A 8 2.64 2.94 15.56
N SER A 9 2.55 1.63 15.79
CA SER A 9 2.23 0.57 14.83
C SER A 9 1.54 1.14 13.58
N PRO A 10 2.23 1.22 12.42
CA PRO A 10 1.72 1.98 11.30
C PRO A 10 0.61 1.13 10.68
N SER A 11 -0.61 1.30 11.17
CA SER A 11 -1.76 0.67 10.54
C SER A 11 -1.76 1.07 9.06
N LEU A 12 -2.08 0.11 8.17
CA LEU A 12 -2.16 0.36 6.74
C LEU A 12 -3.03 1.59 6.45
N ALA A 13 -4.12 1.77 7.19
CA ALA A 13 -4.97 2.97 7.12
C ALA A 13 -4.22 4.29 7.40
N GLY A 14 -3.37 4.31 8.42
CA GLY A 14 -2.55 5.48 8.77
C GLY A 14 -1.49 5.79 7.71
N PHE A 15 -0.85 4.76 7.16
CA PHE A 15 0.08 4.90 6.04
C PHE A 15 -0.63 5.48 4.79
N LEU A 16 -1.73 4.89 4.37
CA LEU A 16 -2.47 5.32 3.18
C LEU A 16 -3.04 6.74 3.31
N THR A 17 -3.43 7.14 4.52
CA THR A 17 -3.85 8.52 4.79
C THR A 17 -2.68 9.49 4.60
N ARG A 18 -1.46 9.13 5.03
CA ARG A 18 -0.24 9.93 4.83
C ARG A 18 0.16 10.02 3.35
N VAL A 19 -0.07 8.96 2.59
CA VAL A 19 0.17 8.91 1.14
C VAL A 19 -0.82 9.80 0.36
N GLY A 20 -1.90 10.28 1.01
CA GLY A 20 -2.85 11.21 0.41
C GLY A 20 -4.03 10.51 -0.28
N LEU A 21 -4.30 9.24 0.05
CA LEU A 21 -5.48 8.55 -0.47
C LEU A 21 -6.75 9.12 0.17
N ILE A 22 -7.75 9.39 -0.67
CA ILE A 22 -9.10 9.67 -0.20
C ILE A 22 -9.70 8.45 0.51
N ALA A 23 -10.67 8.68 1.39
CA ALA A 23 -11.24 7.61 2.24
C ALA A 23 -11.72 6.39 1.43
N SER A 24 -12.39 6.59 0.28
CA SER A 24 -12.84 5.49 -0.58
C SER A 24 -11.70 4.67 -1.18
N ALA A 25 -10.63 5.32 -1.65
CA ALA A 25 -9.45 4.64 -2.18
C ALA A 25 -8.71 3.86 -1.08
N ARG A 26 -8.57 4.45 0.10
CA ARG A 26 -7.98 3.79 1.28
C ARG A 26 -8.77 2.54 1.67
N ASP A 27 -10.10 2.65 1.76
CA ASP A 27 -10.95 1.52 2.15
C ASP A 27 -10.88 0.39 1.12
N ARG A 28 -10.72 0.72 -0.17
CA ARG A 28 -10.48 -0.27 -1.23
C ARG A 28 -9.14 -0.99 -1.08
N VAL A 29 -8.05 -0.27 -0.83
CA VAL A 29 -6.73 -0.89 -0.60
C VAL A 29 -6.74 -1.80 0.64
N ILE A 30 -7.44 -1.42 1.72
CA ILE A 30 -7.60 -2.29 2.89
C ILE A 30 -8.41 -3.56 2.55
N ALA A 31 -9.42 -3.45 1.69
CA ALA A 31 -10.18 -4.61 1.25
C ALA A 31 -9.35 -5.55 0.37
N ILE A 32 -8.50 -4.99 -0.49
CA ILE A 32 -7.52 -5.73 -1.29
C ILE A 32 -6.54 -6.49 -0.38
N ASP A 33 -5.90 -5.80 0.58
CA ASP A 33 -4.98 -6.38 1.56
C ASP A 33 -5.59 -7.59 2.28
N ARG A 34 -6.82 -7.43 2.80
CA ARG A 34 -7.55 -8.53 3.45
C ARG A 34 -7.90 -9.69 2.52
N THR A 35 -8.09 -9.42 1.23
CA THR A 35 -8.38 -10.45 0.24
C THR A 35 -7.12 -11.22 -0.10
N LEU A 36 -6.01 -10.52 -0.37
CA LEU A 36 -4.70 -11.12 -0.59
C LEU A 36 -4.25 -11.96 0.62
N ALA A 37 -4.45 -11.47 1.85
CA ALA A 37 -4.14 -12.24 3.06
C ALA A 37 -4.89 -13.58 3.10
N ARG A 38 -6.18 -13.59 2.74
CA ARG A 38 -6.97 -14.84 2.66
C ARG A 38 -6.52 -15.77 1.55
N GLU A 39 -6.19 -15.23 0.37
CA GLU A 39 -5.68 -16.02 -0.75
C GLU A 39 -4.32 -16.64 -0.42
N LEU A 40 -3.43 -15.91 0.25
CA LEU A 40 -2.13 -16.43 0.69
C LEU A 40 -2.24 -17.54 1.74
N GLU A 41 -3.32 -17.58 2.51
CA GLU A 41 -3.65 -18.66 3.45
C GLU A 41 -4.35 -19.85 2.77
N SER A 42 -4.71 -19.74 1.48
CA SER A 42 -5.37 -20.80 0.71
C SER A 42 -4.39 -21.86 0.24
N ASP A 43 -4.84 -23.13 0.23
CA ASP A 43 -4.08 -24.25 -0.35
C ASP A 43 -3.96 -24.15 -1.89
N GLN A 44 -4.85 -23.39 -2.53
CA GLN A 44 -4.86 -23.12 -3.97
C GLN A 44 -5.20 -21.64 -4.21
N PRO A 45 -4.20 -20.73 -4.11
CA PRO A 45 -4.41 -19.32 -4.34
C PRO A 45 -4.70 -19.04 -5.82
N ASP A 46 -5.64 -18.13 -6.08
CA ASP A 46 -5.84 -17.57 -7.42
C ASP A 46 -4.75 -16.53 -7.71
N ALA A 47 -3.64 -16.98 -8.31
CA ALA A 47 -2.48 -16.14 -8.59
C ALA A 47 -2.80 -14.99 -9.56
N ASP A 48 -3.64 -15.23 -10.57
CA ASP A 48 -4.00 -14.21 -11.56
C ASP A 48 -4.91 -13.17 -10.91
N GLY A 49 -5.91 -13.60 -10.13
CA GLY A 49 -6.76 -12.69 -9.35
C GLY A 49 -5.97 -11.88 -8.32
N CYS A 50 -4.97 -12.48 -7.66
CA CYS A 50 -4.07 -11.76 -6.76
C CYS A 50 -3.24 -10.70 -7.51
N ALA A 51 -2.73 -11.01 -8.70
CA ALA A 51 -1.98 -10.06 -9.50
C ALA A 51 -2.83 -8.84 -9.91
N GLU A 52 -4.07 -9.06 -10.34
CA GLU A 52 -5.01 -7.98 -10.67
C GLU A 52 -5.29 -7.07 -9.46
N LEU A 53 -5.48 -7.66 -8.28
CA LEU A 53 -5.69 -6.91 -7.04
C LEU A 53 -4.47 -6.08 -6.63
N VAL A 54 -3.26 -6.60 -6.79
CA VAL A 54 -2.02 -5.86 -6.53
C VAL A 54 -1.86 -4.68 -7.48
N LEU A 55 -2.15 -4.87 -8.77
CA LEU A 55 -2.12 -3.78 -9.76
C LEU A 55 -3.14 -2.70 -9.43
N GLU A 56 -4.36 -3.08 -9.04
CA GLU A 56 -5.38 -2.11 -8.61
C GLU A 56 -4.91 -1.29 -7.40
N ALA A 57 -4.30 -1.94 -6.39
CA ALA A 57 -3.79 -1.23 -5.22
C ALA A 57 -2.65 -0.27 -5.60
N ALA A 58 -1.75 -0.69 -6.49
CA ALA A 58 -0.67 0.15 -6.99
C ALA A 58 -1.21 1.40 -7.73
N ASP A 59 -2.21 1.23 -8.60
CA ASP A 59 -2.85 2.34 -9.31
C ASP A 59 -3.53 3.32 -8.33
N LEU A 60 -4.23 2.82 -7.31
CA LEU A 60 -4.87 3.67 -6.30
C LEU A 60 -3.85 4.47 -5.49
N ILE A 61 -2.69 3.87 -5.21
CA ILE A 61 -1.60 4.51 -4.48
C ILE A 61 -0.86 5.52 -5.36
N ALA A 62 -0.59 5.20 -6.63
CA ALA A 62 0.07 6.09 -7.57
C ALA A 62 -0.77 7.33 -7.90
N ASN A 63 -2.10 7.20 -7.89
CA ASN A 63 -3.04 8.31 -8.09
C ASN A 63 -3.37 9.08 -6.79
N ALA A 64 -2.73 8.74 -5.67
CA ALA A 64 -2.93 9.48 -4.43
C ALA A 64 -2.44 10.93 -4.58
N GLY A 65 -3.20 11.88 -4.03
CA GLY A 65 -2.83 13.30 -4.11
C GLY A 65 -1.53 13.56 -3.36
N SER A 66 -0.71 14.53 -3.83
CA SER A 66 0.56 14.87 -3.18
C SER A 66 0.37 15.57 -1.83
N TRP A 67 0.03 14.80 -0.80
CA TRP A 67 -0.10 15.28 0.59
C TRP A 67 1.25 15.34 1.32
N GLY A 68 2.34 15.60 0.58
CA GLY A 68 3.69 15.66 1.13
C GLY A 68 4.32 14.30 1.42
N PHE A 69 3.84 13.21 0.80
CA PHE A 69 4.57 11.95 0.77
C PHE A 69 5.72 12.05 -0.23
N ASP A 70 6.94 11.86 0.26
CA ASP A 70 8.14 11.89 -0.55
C ASP A 70 8.33 10.55 -1.26
N TRP A 71 8.00 10.52 -2.55
CA TRP A 71 8.17 9.36 -3.42
C TRP A 71 9.62 9.16 -3.90
N SER A 72 10.53 10.11 -3.65
CA SER A 72 11.89 10.07 -4.21
C SER A 72 12.75 8.88 -3.74
N GLY A 73 12.36 8.22 -2.66
CA GLY A 73 13.00 6.98 -2.18
C GLY A 73 12.42 5.69 -2.76
N TRP A 74 11.39 5.77 -3.62
CA TRP A 74 10.70 4.62 -4.23
C TRP A 74 11.02 4.44 -5.71
N ASP A 75 11.57 5.48 -6.36
CA ASP A 75 12.20 5.32 -7.66
C ASP A 75 13.49 4.50 -7.45
N ASP A 76 13.39 3.19 -7.65
CA ASP A 76 14.57 2.38 -7.96
C ASP A 76 15.02 2.77 -9.36
N GLU A 77 15.72 3.90 -9.46
CA GLU A 77 16.57 4.17 -10.62
C GLU A 77 17.60 3.05 -10.66
N GLY A 78 17.26 2.00 -11.41
CA GLY A 78 18.15 0.92 -11.79
C GLY A 78 19.45 1.53 -12.30
N LYS A 79 20.44 1.60 -11.42
CA LYS A 79 21.80 1.95 -11.80
C LYS A 79 22.38 0.72 -12.50
N GLU A 80 22.28 0.71 -13.82
CA GLU A 80 23.21 -0.01 -14.70
C GLU A 80 24.65 0.46 -14.47
#